data_AF-A0A183GKN3-F1
#
_entry.id   AF-A0A183GKN3-F1
#
_cell.length_a   1.000
_cell.length_b   1.000
_cell.length_c   1.000
_cell.angle_alpha   90.00
_cell.angle_beta   90.00
_cell.angle_gamma   90.00
#
_symmetry.space_group_name_H-M   'P 1'
#
loop_
_entity.id
_entity.type
_entity.pdbx_description
1 polymer ?
#
loop_
_entity_poly.entity_id
_entity_poly.type
_entity_poly.pdbx_seq_one_letter_code
_entity_poly.pdbx_strand_id
1 'polypeptide(L)'
;LEKLTLLIGMDYYKEHMTIGVVLPLLWCSRVELVGDGGVAVYGSGASSKADNALLFRPVSVQAMWFVFQSLHKELDGSPRETRRLREPATATEHYMDRISSPDFLCAQWQQSSMEMDDEDELKADTVRDYLSEEGKAKVRLDILVCFYKP
;
A
#
# COMPACT_ATOMS: atom_id res chain seq x y z
N LEU A 1 17.47 13.01 3.35
CA LEU A 1 16.61 12.40 4.39
C LEU A 1 15.58 11.60 3.63
N GLU A 2 15.66 10.27 3.68
CA GLU A 2 14.72 9.47 2.90
C GLU A 2 13.34 9.50 3.55
N LYS A 3 12.29 9.61 2.75
CA LYS A 3 10.92 9.50 3.26
C LYS A 3 10.43 8.06 3.06
N LEU A 4 9.89 7.46 4.11
CA LEU A 4 9.07 6.26 4.03
C LEU A 4 7.67 6.64 4.47
N THR A 5 6.66 6.19 3.73
CA THR A 5 5.27 6.30 4.16
C THR A 5 4.65 4.93 4.23
N LEU A 6 3.98 4.64 5.34
CA LEU A 6 3.23 3.41 5.55
C LEU A 6 1.75 3.75 5.64
N LEU A 7 0.95 3.04 4.87
CA LEU A 7 -0.50 3.02 4.99
C LEU A 7 -0.87 1.84 5.89
N ILE A 8 -1.50 2.12 7.02
CA ILE A 8 -1.86 1.12 8.04
C ILE A 8 -3.38 1.04 8.12
N GLY A 9 -3.92 -0.14 7.84
CA GLY A 9 -5.32 -0.49 8.07
C GLY A 9 -5.51 -1.01 9.49
N MET A 10 -6.38 -0.37 10.24
CA MET A 10 -6.73 -0.75 11.61
C MET A 10 -8.14 -1.29 11.69
N ASP A 11 -8.29 -2.43 12.35
CA ASP A 11 -9.57 -3.06 12.62
C ASP A 11 -9.99 -2.81 14.07
N TYR A 12 -11.30 -2.84 14.32
CA TYR A 12 -11.88 -2.77 15.65
C TYR A 12 -12.77 -4.00 15.89
N TYR A 13 -12.37 -4.87 16.82
CA TYR A 13 -13.03 -6.14 17.08
C TYR A 13 -12.96 -6.51 18.57
N LYS A 14 -14.09 -6.92 19.14
CA LYS A 14 -14.23 -7.27 20.57
C LYS A 14 -13.59 -6.21 21.50
N GLU A 15 -13.92 -4.94 21.27
CA GLU A 15 -13.42 -3.79 22.03
C GLU A 15 -11.90 -3.50 21.90
N HIS A 16 -11.19 -4.28 21.09
CA HIS A 16 -9.77 -4.10 20.80
C HIS A 16 -9.54 -3.49 19.41
N MET A 17 -8.49 -2.68 19.30
CA MET A 17 -8.01 -2.14 18.03
C MET A 17 -6.73 -2.86 17.62
N THR A 18 -6.73 -3.47 16.45
CA THR A 18 -5.62 -4.28 15.92
C THR A 18 -5.17 -3.78 14.54
N ILE A 19 -3.96 -4.17 14.12
CA ILE A 19 -3.49 -3.90 12.76
C ILE A 19 -3.93 -5.06 11.86
N GLY A 20 -4.69 -4.75 10.81
CA GLY A 20 -5.17 -5.72 9.80
C GLY A 20 -4.30 -5.76 8.55
N VAL A 21 -3.74 -4.61 8.14
CA VAL A 21 -2.82 -4.54 6.99
C VAL A 21 -1.80 -3.43 7.15
N VAL A 22 -0.58 -3.68 6.66
CA VAL A 22 0.50 -2.68 6.55
C VAL A 22 0.97 -2.66 5.10
N LEU A 23 0.73 -1.56 4.40
CA LEU A 23 1.16 -1.34 3.02
C LEU A 23 2.19 -0.21 2.95
N PRO A 24 3.46 -0.50 2.62
CA PRO A 24 4.42 0.51 2.26
C PRO A 24 4.06 1.29 0.99
N LEU A 25 4.20 2.61 1.03
CA LEU A 25 4.19 3.51 -0.14
C LEU A 25 5.52 3.51 -0.90
N LEU A 26 6.17 2.35 -0.95
CA LEU A 26 7.13 2.02 -2.00
C LEU A 26 6.62 0.85 -2.85
N TRP A 27 5.69 0.03 -2.37
CA TRP A 27 5.14 -1.09 -3.15
C TRP A 27 3.91 -0.74 -3.97
N CYS A 28 3.18 0.34 -3.69
CA CYS A 28 2.03 0.72 -4.53
C CYS A 28 2.46 1.18 -5.94
N SER A 29 1.62 0.96 -6.95
CA SER A 29 1.81 1.37 -8.35
C SER A 29 0.74 2.34 -8.88
N ARG A 30 -0.50 2.22 -8.36
CA ARG A 30 -1.70 2.98 -8.72
C ARG A 30 -2.59 3.16 -7.48
N VAL A 31 -3.34 4.25 -7.44
CA VAL A 31 -4.38 4.53 -6.44
C VAL A 31 -5.64 5.03 -7.15
N GLU A 32 -6.80 4.59 -6.68
CA GLU A 32 -8.11 4.93 -7.29
C GLU A 32 -9.15 5.20 -6.20
N LEU A 33 -10.13 6.05 -6.53
CA LEU A 33 -11.35 6.19 -5.72
C LEU A 33 -12.38 5.17 -6.21
N VAL A 34 -12.97 4.44 -5.26
CA VAL A 34 -14.08 3.52 -5.51
C VAL A 34 -15.40 4.28 -5.31
N GLY A 35 -16.44 3.92 -6.08
CA GLY A 35 -17.73 4.61 -6.07
C GLY A 35 -18.47 4.62 -4.73
N ASP A 36 -18.08 3.76 -3.78
CA ASP A 36 -18.59 3.71 -2.39
C ASP A 36 -17.87 4.67 -1.42
N GLY A 37 -16.87 5.43 -1.89
CA GLY A 37 -15.99 6.26 -1.05
C GLY A 37 -14.76 5.52 -0.51
N GLY A 38 -14.51 4.29 -0.97
CA GLY A 38 -13.26 3.59 -0.75
C GLY A 38 -12.07 4.16 -1.54
N VAL A 39 -10.87 3.80 -1.12
CA VAL A 39 -9.61 4.06 -1.82
C VAL A 39 -8.94 2.73 -2.12
N ALA A 40 -8.90 2.34 -3.39
CA ALA A 40 -8.21 1.14 -3.85
C ALA A 40 -6.74 1.45 -4.13
N VAL A 41 -5.84 0.60 -3.60
CA VAL A 41 -4.39 0.76 -3.74
C VAL A 41 -3.79 -0.51 -4.31
N TYR A 42 -3.17 -0.40 -5.48
CA TYR A 42 -2.64 -1.53 -6.22
C TYR A 42 -1.14 -1.70 -5.96
N GLY A 43 -0.68 -2.94 -5.75
CA GLY A 43 0.73 -3.28 -5.62
C GLY A 43 1.52 -3.15 -6.94
N SER A 44 2.84 -3.31 -6.86
CA SER A 44 3.76 -3.27 -8.01
C SER A 44 4.43 -4.61 -8.30
N GLY A 45 4.11 -5.66 -7.52
CA GLY A 45 4.59 -7.03 -7.71
C GLY A 45 3.84 -7.77 -8.82
N ALA A 46 4.53 -8.66 -9.53
CA ALA A 46 3.99 -9.38 -10.68
C ALA A 46 3.15 -10.60 -10.26
N SER A 47 1.85 -10.37 -10.09
CA SER A 47 0.78 -11.35 -10.31
C SER A 47 -0.43 -10.57 -10.79
N SER A 48 -0.99 -10.96 -11.94
CA SER A 48 -2.35 -10.63 -12.43
C SER A 48 -2.93 -9.24 -12.09
N LYS A 49 -3.28 -8.48 -13.14
CA LYS A 49 -3.96 -7.15 -13.14
C LYS A 49 -5.25 -7.05 -12.28
N ALA A 50 -5.75 -8.17 -11.74
CA ALA A 50 -6.96 -8.30 -10.95
C ALA A 50 -6.75 -8.82 -9.50
N ASP A 51 -5.55 -9.24 -9.10
CA ASP A 51 -5.32 -9.87 -7.78
C ASP A 51 -4.53 -8.95 -6.82
N ASN A 52 -5.08 -8.72 -5.63
CA ASN A 52 -4.46 -7.99 -4.50
C ASN A 52 -4.46 -6.45 -4.57
N ALA A 53 -5.53 -5.83 -5.08
CA ALA A 53 -5.82 -4.45 -4.69
C ALA A 53 -6.25 -4.38 -3.21
N LEU A 54 -5.64 -3.48 -2.44
CA LEU A 54 -6.02 -3.23 -1.05
C LEU A 54 -7.02 -2.09 -0.98
N LEU A 55 -8.19 -2.35 -0.41
CA LEU A 55 -9.31 -1.43 -0.32
C LEU A 55 -9.41 -0.81 1.08
N PHE A 56 -9.05 0.47 1.16
CA PHE A 56 -9.16 1.25 2.39
C PHE A 56 -10.50 1.98 2.40
N ARG A 57 -11.19 2.03 3.56
CA ARG A 57 -12.49 2.72 3.74
C ARG A 57 -12.39 3.84 4.77
N PRO A 58 -11.95 5.05 4.40
CA PRO A 58 -11.71 6.12 5.35
C PRO A 58 -13.00 6.58 6.07
N VAL A 59 -12.89 6.88 7.37
CA VAL A 59 -14.03 7.15 8.26
C VAL A 59 -14.90 8.37 7.91
N SER A 60 -14.44 9.20 6.97
CA SER A 60 -15.17 10.36 6.47
C SER A 60 -14.67 10.76 5.08
N VAL A 61 -15.48 11.52 4.34
CA VAL A 61 -15.11 12.11 3.03
C VAL A 61 -13.83 12.97 3.15
N GLN A 62 -13.62 13.65 4.28
CA GLN A 62 -12.40 14.43 4.52
C GLN A 62 -11.18 13.52 4.68
N ALA A 63 -11.31 12.42 5.43
CA ALA A 63 -10.25 11.43 5.57
C ALA A 63 -9.95 10.76 4.22
N MET A 64 -10.98 10.48 3.40
CA MET A 64 -10.85 9.93 2.06
C MET A 64 -10.02 10.82 1.14
N TRP A 65 -10.36 12.11 1.03
CA TRP A 65 -9.59 13.05 0.22
C TRP A 65 -8.17 13.24 0.74
N PHE A 66 -7.97 13.32 2.05
CA PHE A 66 -6.64 13.43 2.65
C PHE A 66 -5.76 12.20 2.34
N VAL A 67 -6.33 11.00 2.46
CA VAL A 67 -5.66 9.73 2.11
C VAL A 67 -5.31 9.72 0.63
N PHE A 68 -6.30 9.91 -0.24
CA PHE A 68 -6.12 9.85 -1.69
C PHE A 68 -5.07 10.84 -2.21
N GLN A 69 -5.13 12.11 -1.78
CA GLN A 69 -4.17 13.14 -2.18
C GLN A 69 -2.75 12.86 -1.65
N SER A 70 -2.63 12.31 -0.43
CA SER A 70 -1.34 11.90 0.12
C SER A 70 -0.73 10.75 -0.68
N LEU A 71 -1.53 9.75 -1.04
CA LEU A 71 -1.09 8.60 -1.84
C LEU A 71 -0.66 9.02 -3.25
N HIS A 72 -1.46 9.86 -3.92
CA HIS A 72 -1.17 10.34 -5.28
C HIS A 72 0.15 11.13 -5.32
N LYS A 73 0.35 12.05 -4.37
CA LYS A 73 1.57 12.87 -4.28
C LYS A 73 2.85 12.03 -4.11
N GLU A 74 2.79 10.95 -3.34
CA GLU A 74 3.94 10.03 -3.16
C GLU A 74 4.13 9.06 -4.35
N LEU A 75 3.13 8.95 -5.24
CA LEU A 75 3.24 8.25 -6.52
C LEU A 75 3.82 9.14 -7.63
N ASP A 76 3.50 10.44 -7.65
CA ASP A 76 4.05 11.41 -8.61
C ASP A 76 5.52 11.77 -8.32
N GLY A 77 5.92 11.75 -7.05
CA GLY A 77 7.18 12.35 -6.59
C GLY A 77 8.47 11.55 -6.83
N SER A 78 8.41 10.32 -7.34
CA SER A 78 9.58 9.46 -7.58
C SER A 78 9.40 8.56 -8.80
N PRO A 79 10.44 8.32 -9.61
CA PRO A 79 10.42 7.28 -10.64
C PRO A 79 9.99 5.92 -10.09
N ARG A 80 9.19 5.18 -10.86
CA ARG A 80 8.67 3.86 -10.46
C ARG A 80 9.78 2.82 -10.24
N GLU A 81 10.92 2.96 -10.93
CA GLU A 81 12.07 2.05 -10.82
C GLU A 81 12.86 2.26 -9.52
N THR A 82 13.20 3.52 -9.18
CA THR A 82 13.88 3.83 -7.89
C THR A 82 13.04 3.44 -6.69
N ARG A 83 11.71 3.47 -6.85
CA ARG A 83 10.72 3.04 -5.87
C ARG A 83 10.66 1.51 -5.69
N ARG A 84 10.82 0.74 -6.78
CA ARG A 84 10.87 -0.74 -6.77
C ARG A 84 12.17 -1.31 -6.21
N LEU A 85 13.30 -0.64 -6.45
CA LEU A 85 14.63 -1.10 -6.05
C LEU A 85 14.95 -0.84 -4.57
N ARG A 86 13.97 -0.38 -3.79
CA ARG A 86 14.16 0.05 -2.39
C ARG A 86 13.67 -1.02 -1.43
N GLU A 87 14.61 -1.56 -0.67
CA GLU A 87 14.32 -2.49 0.43
C GLU A 87 13.35 -1.86 1.46
N PRO A 88 12.46 -2.67 2.08
CA PRO A 88 11.66 -2.21 3.20
C PRO A 88 12.59 -1.80 4.34
N ALA A 89 12.44 -0.57 4.85
CA ALA A 89 13.20 -0.16 6.03
C ALA A 89 12.75 -0.96 7.26
N THR A 90 13.60 -1.03 8.29
CA THR A 90 13.29 -1.71 9.57
C THR A 90 11.99 -1.26 10.24
N ALA A 91 11.53 -0.03 9.95
CA ALA A 91 10.21 0.45 10.37
C ALA A 91 9.06 -0.34 9.72
N THR A 92 9.16 -0.70 8.43
CA THR A 92 8.17 -1.53 7.72
C THR A 92 7.99 -2.87 8.41
N GLU A 93 9.10 -3.57 8.66
CA GLU A 93 9.13 -4.88 9.34
C GLU A 93 8.47 -4.77 10.72
N HIS A 94 8.86 -3.77 11.51
CA HIS A 94 8.32 -3.51 12.85
C HIS A 94 6.80 -3.33 12.92
N TYR A 95 6.16 -2.81 11.86
CA TYR A 95 4.70 -2.73 11.77
C TYR A 95 4.07 -4.01 11.20
N MET A 96 4.73 -4.70 10.26
CA MET A 96 4.25 -5.98 9.70
C MET A 96 4.20 -7.07 10.76
N ASP A 97 5.22 -7.17 11.62
CA ASP A 97 5.28 -8.09 12.77
C ASP A 97 4.18 -7.82 13.83
N ARG A 98 3.43 -6.72 13.68
CA ARG A 98 2.33 -6.31 14.57
C ARG A 98 0.95 -6.47 13.97
N ILE A 99 0.84 -7.00 12.74
CA ILE A 99 -0.43 -7.47 12.19
C ILE A 99 -0.98 -8.54 13.15
N SER A 100 -2.17 -8.28 13.67
CA SER A 100 -2.72 -8.97 14.83
C SER A 100 -4.25 -9.13 14.78
N SER A 101 -4.89 -8.59 13.74
CA SER A 101 -6.29 -8.89 13.45
C SER A 101 -6.47 -10.36 13.06
N PRO A 102 -7.63 -10.97 13.37
CA PRO A 102 -8.00 -12.28 12.83
C PRO A 102 -8.06 -12.29 11.30
N ASP A 103 -7.70 -13.42 10.68
CA ASP A 103 -7.62 -13.61 9.22
C ASP A 103 -8.86 -13.11 8.44
N PHE A 104 -10.05 -13.30 9.01
CA PHE A 104 -11.30 -12.89 8.36
C PHE A 104 -11.48 -11.36 8.30
N LEU A 105 -10.83 -10.59 9.16
CA LEU A 105 -10.75 -9.12 9.06
C LEU A 105 -9.60 -8.71 8.13
N CYS A 106 -8.45 -9.38 8.22
CA CYS A 106 -7.33 -9.18 7.27
C CYS A 106 -7.79 -9.34 5.81
N ALA A 107 -8.64 -10.33 5.53
CA ALA A 107 -9.24 -10.55 4.21
C ALA A 107 -10.18 -9.42 3.73
N GLN A 108 -10.81 -8.66 4.63
CA GLN A 108 -11.71 -7.54 4.25
C GLN A 108 -10.97 -6.35 3.64
N TRP A 109 -9.64 -6.27 3.83
CA TRP A 109 -8.78 -5.30 3.17
C TRP A 109 -8.50 -5.64 1.70
N GLN A 110 -8.81 -6.86 1.24
CA GLN A 110 -8.63 -7.26 -0.16
C GLN A 110 -9.90 -6.93 -0.97
N GLN A 111 -9.73 -6.30 -2.14
CA GLN A 111 -10.83 -6.15 -3.10
C GLN A 111 -11.12 -7.50 -3.77
N SER A 112 -12.37 -7.96 -3.69
CA SER A 112 -12.80 -9.18 -4.36
C SER A 112 -12.74 -9.02 -5.88
N SER A 113 -11.95 -9.87 -6.55
CA SER A 113 -11.82 -9.90 -8.00
C SER A 113 -13.12 -10.39 -8.65
N MET A 114 -13.94 -9.44 -9.12
CA MET A 114 -15.04 -9.71 -10.04
C MET A 114 -15.32 -8.48 -10.91
N GLU A 115 -14.45 -8.26 -11.89
CA GLU A 115 -14.77 -7.69 -13.20
C GLU A 115 -13.56 -7.90 -14.12
N MET A 116 -13.75 -8.68 -15.20
CA MET A 116 -12.77 -8.78 -16.27
C MET A 116 -12.83 -7.53 -17.14
N ASP A 117 -11.68 -7.04 -17.57
CA ASP A 117 -11.49 -6.67 -18.98
C ASP A 117 -10.00 -6.82 -19.35
N ASP A 118 -9.74 -7.71 -20.28
CA ASP A 118 -8.42 -7.95 -20.87
C ASP A 118 -8.05 -6.77 -21.76
N GLU A 119 -6.87 -6.17 -21.56
CA GLU A 119 -6.21 -5.36 -22.58
C GLU A 119 -4.69 -5.40 -22.33
N ASP A 120 -4.07 -6.17 -23.22
CA ASP A 120 -2.70 -6.34 -23.74
C ASP A 120 -1.42 -6.12 -22.90
N GLU A 121 -0.41 -6.95 -23.22
CA GLU A 121 0.91 -7.04 -22.57
C GLU A 121 2.04 -6.81 -23.58
N LEU A 122 2.82 -5.73 -23.40
CA LEU A 122 4.07 -5.50 -24.14
C LEU A 122 5.27 -5.50 -23.18
N LYS A 123 6.03 -6.60 -23.20
CA LYS A 123 7.30 -6.76 -22.48
C LYS A 123 8.45 -6.16 -23.28
N ALA A 124 9.39 -5.53 -22.59
CA ALA A 124 10.74 -5.31 -23.08
C ALA A 124 11.73 -5.77 -22.00
N ASP A 125 12.62 -6.69 -22.35
CA ASP A 125 13.74 -7.08 -21.49
C ASP A 125 14.75 -5.93 -21.35
N THR A 126 15.34 -5.78 -20.17
CA THR A 126 16.67 -5.17 -20.05
C THR A 126 17.43 -5.82 -18.90
N VAL A 127 18.72 -6.07 -19.14
CA VAL A 127 19.58 -6.88 -18.27
C VAL A 127 20.02 -6.10 -17.03
N ARG A 128 20.11 -6.85 -15.95
CA ARG A 128 20.58 -6.52 -14.59
C ARG A 128 21.93 -5.80 -14.56
N ASP A 129 22.06 -4.84 -13.65
CA ASP A 129 23.34 -4.54 -13.00
C ASP A 129 23.14 -4.31 -11.49
N TYR A 130 24.08 -4.78 -10.67
CA TYR A 130 23.98 -4.71 -9.20
C TYR A 130 25.10 -3.82 -8.63
N LEU A 131 24.71 -2.77 -7.91
CA LEU A 131 25.61 -2.04 -7.02
C LEU A 131 24.99 -2.00 -5.62
N SER A 132 25.72 -2.56 -4.66
CA SER A 132 25.37 -2.54 -3.23
C SER A 132 26.25 -1.53 -2.52
N GLU A 133 25.64 -0.47 -1.97
CA GLU A 133 26.30 0.55 -1.14
C GLU A 133 25.45 0.74 0.13
N GLU A 134 25.85 0.07 1.22
CA GLU A 134 25.17 0.19 2.51
C GLU A 134 25.49 1.51 3.23
N GLY A 135 24.73 2.56 2.93
CA GLY A 135 24.66 3.76 3.74
C GLY A 135 23.47 3.72 4.70
N LYS A 136 23.68 3.78 6.03
CA LYS A 136 22.58 3.94 7.00
C LYS A 136 21.96 5.34 6.91
N ALA A 137 21.08 5.52 5.93
CA ALA A 137 20.34 6.75 5.71
C ALA A 137 19.34 7.00 6.85
N LYS A 138 19.25 8.25 7.30
CA LYS A 138 18.23 8.67 8.27
C LYS A 138 16.87 8.76 7.56
N VAL A 139 15.95 7.86 7.92
CA VAL A 139 14.60 7.78 7.36
C VAL A 139 13.64 8.65 8.18
N ARG A 140 12.74 9.36 7.49
CA ARG A 140 11.54 9.99 8.04
C ARG A 140 10.35 9.08 7.75
N LEU A 141 9.64 8.67 8.80
CA LEU A 141 8.43 7.87 8.70
C LEU A 141 7.20 8.78 8.81
N ASP A 142 6.38 8.83 7.76
CA ASP A 142 5.03 9.39 7.82
C ASP A 142 4.04 8.20 7.85
N ILE A 143 3.09 8.15 8.79
CA ILE A 143 2.10 7.07 8.90
C ILE A 143 0.72 7.60 8.54
N LEU A 144 0.02 6.89 7.67
CA LEU A 144 -1.36 7.17 7.30
C LEU A 144 -2.25 6.06 7.86
N VAL A 145 -3.06 6.40 8.86
CA VAL A 145 -3.97 5.45 9.51
C VAL A 145 -5.34 5.51 8.84
N CYS A 146 -5.82 4.37 8.37
CA CYS A 146 -7.20 4.17 7.92
C CYS A 146 -7.86 3.15 8.84
N PHE A 147 -9.07 3.46 9.32
CA PHE A 147 -9.87 2.51 10.09
C PHE A 147 -10.84 1.82 9.16
N TYR A 148 -10.96 0.50 9.25
CA TYR A 148 -12.13 -0.18 8.67
C TYR A 148 -13.35 0.13 9.54
N LYS A 149 -14.50 0.31 8.89
CA LYS A 149 -15.80 0.39 9.55
C LYS A 149 -16.70 -0.70 8.93
N PRO A 150 -17.26 -1.61 9.74
CA PRO A 150 -18.18 -2.63 9.27
C PRO A 150 -19.54 -2.03 8.88
#